data_AF-A0A7W9Z254-F1
#
_entry.id   AF-A0A7W9Z254-F1
#
_cell.length_a   1.000
_cell.length_b   1.000
_cell.length_c   1.000
_cell.angle_alpha   90.00
_cell.angle_beta   90.00
_cell.angle_gamma   90.00
#
_symmetry.space_group_name_H-M   'P 1'
#
loop_
_entity.id
_entity.type
_entity.pdbx_description
1 polymer ?
#
loop_
_entity_poly.entity_id
_entity_poly.type
_entity_poly.pdbx_seq_one_letter_code
_entity_poly.pdbx_strand_id
1 'polypeptide(L)'
;MPHDKVTVLENGDKLQVVDSSALIQRHACRECGVHMYGPVEREHAFQGLDFVHPERFQEAGWAPPEFAAFVSSIIEAGVDPSQMDAIRARLRELGLEPYDCLSPALMDYVASWVAKKSGALAA
;
A
#
# COMPACT_ATOMS: atom_id res chain seq x y z
N MET A 1 6.65 6.38 -0.73
CA MET A 1 7.72 7.41 -0.86
C MET A 1 8.73 7.22 0.27
N PRO A 2 9.98 7.71 0.16
CA PRO A 2 10.95 7.58 1.25
C PRO A 2 10.45 8.25 2.54
N HIS A 3 10.64 7.58 3.68
CA HIS A 3 10.16 8.05 4.99
C HIS A 3 10.72 9.42 5.37
N ASP A 4 12.00 9.67 5.04
CA ASP A 4 12.68 10.96 5.29
C ASP A 4 12.11 12.14 4.49
N LYS A 5 11.19 11.87 3.55
CA LYS A 5 10.46 12.89 2.77
C LYS A 5 9.04 13.14 3.29
N VAL A 6 8.62 12.46 4.35
CA VAL A 6 7.31 12.66 4.98
C VAL A 6 7.52 13.40 6.31
N THR A 7 6.77 14.48 6.52
CA THR A 7 6.81 15.25 7.77
C THR A 7 5.41 15.68 8.15
N VAL A 8 5.03 15.42 9.40
CA VAL A 8 3.78 15.94 9.96
C VAL A 8 3.99 17.41 10.29
N LEU A 9 3.35 18.28 9.52
CA LEU A 9 3.48 19.73 9.69
C LEU A 9 2.63 20.26 10.85
N GLU A 10 1.41 19.75 10.99
CA GLU A 10 0.42 20.25 11.96
C GLU A 10 -0.46 19.11 12.49
N ASN A 11 -1.05 19.31 13.67
CA ASN A 11 -2.07 18.43 14.27
C ASN A 11 -1.63 16.97 14.47
N GLY A 12 -0.34 16.72 14.68
CA GLY A 12 0.20 15.37 14.89
C GLY A 12 -0.36 14.66 16.13
N ASP A 13 -0.81 15.42 17.13
CA ASP A 13 -1.50 14.92 18.32
C ASP A 13 -2.84 14.22 18.01
N LYS A 14 -3.45 14.55 16.88
CA LYS A 14 -4.70 13.94 16.40
C LYS A 14 -4.48 12.59 15.71
N LEU A 15 -3.23 12.20 15.46
CA LEU A 15 -2.92 10.93 14.82
C LEU A 15 -2.89 9.79 15.83
N GLN A 16 -3.31 8.62 15.39
CA GLN A 16 -3.17 7.36 16.12
C GLN A 16 -2.76 6.24 15.16
N VAL A 17 -1.97 5.31 15.67
CA VAL A 17 -1.69 4.06 14.94
C VAL A 17 -2.91 3.16 15.07
N VAL A 18 -3.48 2.73 13.94
CA VAL A 18 -4.70 1.90 13.89
C VAL A 18 -4.48 0.52 14.51
N ASP A 19 -3.34 -0.09 14.22
CA ASP A 19 -2.94 -1.40 14.74
C ASP A 19 -1.41 -1.43 14.86
N SER A 20 -0.90 -1.44 16.08
CA SER A 20 0.55 -1.45 16.36
C SER A 20 1.23 -2.79 16.03
N SER A 21 0.45 -3.86 15.82
CA SER A 21 0.98 -5.17 15.44
C SER A 21 1.17 -5.31 13.92
N ALA A 22 0.51 -4.45 13.13
CA ALA A 22 0.61 -4.44 11.67
C ALA A 22 2.02 -4.06 11.19
N LEU A 23 2.43 -4.58 10.03
CA LEU A 23 3.72 -4.24 9.42
C LEU A 23 3.78 -2.76 9.04
N ILE A 24 2.75 -2.28 8.35
CA ILE A 24 2.55 -0.88 8.00
C ILE A 24 1.74 -0.24 9.14
N GLN A 25 2.38 0.63 9.92
CA GLN A 25 1.73 1.31 11.04
C GLN A 25 0.85 2.45 10.51
N ARG A 26 -0.40 2.17 10.15
CA ARG A 26 -1.31 3.17 9.56
C ARG A 26 -1.61 4.28 10.57
N HIS A 27 -1.14 5.49 10.33
CA HIS A 27 -1.46 6.68 11.13
C HIS A 27 -2.75 7.31 10.63
N ALA A 28 -3.83 7.17 11.39
CA ALA A 28 -5.15 7.71 11.09
C ALA A 28 -5.49 8.89 12.00
N CYS A 29 -6.23 9.86 11.47
CA CYS A 29 -6.83 10.92 12.27
C CYS A 29 -7.93 10.34 13.17
N ARG A 30 -7.88 10.64 14.47
CA ARG A 30 -8.86 10.20 15.47
C ARG A 30 -10.28 10.70 15.23
N GLU A 31 -10.42 11.85 14.58
CA GLU A 31 -11.73 12.49 14.40
C GLU A 31 -12.43 12.06 13.12
N CYS A 32 -11.72 12.04 11.99
CA CYS A 32 -12.32 11.73 10.69
C CYS A 32 -11.98 10.34 10.15
N GLY A 33 -11.07 9.61 10.80
CA GLY A 33 -10.66 8.26 10.39
C GLY A 33 -9.75 8.19 9.15
N VAL A 34 -9.42 9.33 8.52
CA VAL A 34 -8.56 9.36 7.33
C VAL A 34 -7.15 8.92 7.69
N HIS A 35 -6.61 7.97 6.92
CA HIS A 35 -5.21 7.54 7.02
C HIS A 35 -4.31 8.58 6.33
N MET A 36 -3.36 9.14 7.06
CA MET A 36 -2.48 10.21 6.56
C MET A 36 -1.20 9.64 5.94
N TYR A 37 -0.54 8.70 6.63
CA TYR A 37 0.63 7.97 6.14
C TYR A 37 0.78 6.64 6.88
N GLY A 38 1.56 5.72 6.34
CA GLY A 38 1.84 4.41 6.93
C GLY A 38 3.30 4.03 6.73
N PRO A 39 4.18 4.27 7.72
CA PRO A 39 5.57 3.88 7.65
C PRO A 39 5.76 2.38 7.84
N VAL A 40 6.81 1.85 7.24
CA VAL A 40 7.36 0.52 7.52
C VAL A 40 8.68 0.68 8.26
N GLU A 41 8.64 0.58 9.59
CA GLU A 41 9.82 0.77 10.44
C GLU A 41 10.55 -0.53 10.75
N ARG A 42 9.81 -1.64 10.82
CA ARG A 42 10.35 -2.97 11.10
C ARG A 42 11.08 -3.52 9.89
N GLU A 43 12.00 -4.45 10.15
CA GLU A 43 12.80 -5.10 9.12
C GLU A 43 11.91 -5.83 8.10
N HIS A 44 11.82 -5.28 6.88
CA HIS A 44 11.01 -5.76 5.79
C HIS A 44 11.54 -5.21 4.46
N ALA A 45 11.14 -5.82 3.33
CA ALA A 45 11.52 -5.36 1.99
C ALA A 45 11.16 -3.88 1.73
N PHE A 46 10.09 -3.38 2.35
CA PHE A 46 9.63 -1.99 2.21
C PHE A 46 10.10 -1.05 3.34
N GLN A 47 11.04 -1.48 4.18
CA GLN A 47 11.53 -0.67 5.29
C GLN A 47 12.09 0.68 4.77
N GLY A 48 11.75 1.77 5.47
CA GLY A 48 12.14 3.13 5.07
C GLY A 48 11.23 3.76 4.00
N LEU A 49 10.14 3.09 3.62
CA LEU A 49 9.08 3.65 2.80
C LEU A 49 7.82 3.95 3.63
N ASP A 50 7.18 5.05 3.27
CA ASP A 50 5.85 5.44 3.71
C ASP A 50 4.83 5.24 2.59
N PHE A 51 3.69 4.65 2.97
CA PHE A 51 2.51 4.53 2.14
C PHE A 51 1.60 5.73 2.39
N VAL A 52 1.19 6.40 1.32
CA VAL A 52 0.36 7.61 1.36
C VAL A 52 -0.79 7.49 0.35
N HIS A 53 -1.81 8.34 0.51
CA HIS A 53 -2.99 8.43 -0.36
C HIS A 53 -2.91 9.71 -1.20
N PRO A 54 -2.34 9.69 -2.42
CA PRO A 54 -2.12 10.89 -3.21
C PRO A 54 -3.40 11.63 -3.60
N GLU A 55 -4.56 10.97 -3.55
CA GLU A 55 -5.87 11.61 -3.75
C GLU A 55 -6.19 12.69 -2.70
N ARG A 56 -5.39 12.79 -1.62
CA ARG A 56 -5.51 13.83 -0.58
C ARG A 56 -4.62 15.05 -0.84
N PHE A 57 -3.75 15.01 -1.83
CA PHE A 57 -2.88 16.13 -2.16
C PHE A 57 -3.67 17.18 -2.94
N GLN A 58 -3.39 18.46 -2.66
CA GLN A 58 -4.03 19.57 -3.37
C GLN A 58 -3.45 19.75 -4.78
N GLU A 59 -2.16 19.46 -4.92
CA GLU A 59 -1.42 19.58 -6.17
C GLU A 59 -1.63 18.34 -7.04
N ALA A 60 -1.72 18.54 -8.36
CA ALA A 60 -1.73 17.47 -9.35
C ALA A 60 -0.29 17.05 -9.74
N GLY A 61 -0.17 16.03 -10.59
CA GLY A 61 1.13 15.61 -11.15
C GLY A 61 1.82 14.48 -10.38
N TRP A 62 1.13 13.86 -9.43
CA TRP A 62 1.60 12.66 -8.74
C TRP A 62 1.59 11.45 -9.68
N ALA A 63 2.43 10.47 -9.36
CA ALA A 63 2.52 9.22 -10.12
C ALA A 63 1.12 8.59 -10.27
N PRO A 64 0.69 8.27 -11.50
CA PRO A 64 -0.62 7.68 -11.73
C PRO A 64 -0.67 6.24 -11.18
N PRO A 65 -1.86 5.69 -10.91
CA PRO A 65 -2.01 4.26 -10.61
C PRO A 65 -1.50 3.40 -11.78
N GLU A 66 -0.74 2.36 -11.47
CA GLU A 66 -0.12 1.49 -12.49
C GLU A 66 -0.80 0.11 -12.61
N PHE A 67 -1.42 -0.37 -11.53
CA PHE A 67 -2.08 -1.68 -11.45
C PHE A 67 -3.09 -1.71 -10.31
N ALA A 68 -3.89 -2.79 -10.22
CA ALA A 68 -4.79 -3.04 -9.10
C ALA A 68 -4.27 -4.21 -8.26
N ALA A 69 -4.06 -3.98 -6.97
CA ALA A 69 -3.50 -4.95 -6.03
C ALA A 69 -4.57 -5.62 -5.18
N PHE A 70 -4.30 -6.85 -4.71
CA PHE A 70 -5.16 -7.62 -3.80
C PHE A 70 -6.64 -7.65 -4.22
N VAL A 71 -6.89 -7.80 -5.53
CA VAL A 71 -8.23 -7.61 -6.12
C VAL A 71 -9.25 -8.59 -5.54
N SER A 72 -8.90 -9.86 -5.34
CA SER A 72 -9.78 -10.84 -4.70
C SER A 72 -10.19 -10.47 -3.26
N SER A 73 -9.38 -9.73 -2.51
CA SER A 73 -9.68 -9.38 -1.11
C SER A 73 -10.83 -8.39 -0.95
N ILE A 74 -11.34 -7.78 -2.03
CA ILE A 74 -12.58 -6.98 -1.95
C ILE A 74 -13.80 -7.84 -1.59
N ILE A 75 -13.73 -9.17 -1.80
CA ILE A 75 -14.75 -10.13 -1.36
C ILE A 75 -14.80 -10.18 0.17
N GLU A 76 -13.64 -10.11 0.85
CA GLU A 76 -13.55 -10.08 2.32
C GLU A 76 -14.19 -8.80 2.90
N ALA A 77 -14.29 -7.74 2.09
CA ALA A 77 -14.98 -6.50 2.40
C ALA A 77 -16.47 -6.50 2.01
N GLY A 78 -17.00 -7.63 1.50
CA GLY A 78 -18.43 -7.82 1.23
C GLY A 78 -18.86 -7.75 -0.23
N VAL A 79 -17.93 -7.69 -1.19
CA VAL A 79 -18.27 -7.77 -2.62
C VAL A 79 -18.72 -9.19 -2.98
N ASP A 80 -19.83 -9.32 -3.70
CA ASP A 80 -20.33 -10.61 -4.18
C ASP A 80 -19.34 -11.21 -5.21
N PRO A 81 -18.88 -12.47 -5.04
CA PRO A 81 -17.97 -13.13 -5.97
C PRO A 81 -18.44 -13.12 -7.43
N SER A 82 -19.75 -13.11 -7.68
CA SER A 82 -20.32 -13.04 -9.04
C SER A 82 -20.02 -11.73 -9.77
N GLN A 83 -19.63 -10.67 -9.07
CA GLN A 83 -19.27 -9.38 -9.66
C GLN A 83 -17.80 -9.31 -10.10
N MET A 84 -16.97 -10.27 -9.68
CA MET A 84 -15.52 -10.17 -9.84
C MET A 84 -15.06 -10.14 -11.29
N ASP A 85 -15.73 -10.84 -12.19
CA ASP A 85 -15.38 -10.84 -13.62
C ASP A 85 -15.59 -9.46 -14.24
N ALA A 86 -16.71 -8.80 -13.91
CA ALA A 86 -16.99 -7.44 -14.37
C ALA A 86 -16.02 -6.42 -13.77
N ILE A 87 -15.67 -6.55 -12.49
CA ILE A 87 -14.70 -5.68 -11.82
C ILE A 87 -13.32 -5.81 -12.48
N ARG A 88 -12.84 -7.04 -12.68
CA ARG A 88 -11.55 -7.28 -13.35
C ARG A 88 -11.55 -6.80 -14.80
N ALA A 89 -12.65 -6.96 -15.53
CA ALA A 89 -12.77 -6.41 -16.88
C ALA A 89 -12.66 -4.88 -16.87
N ARG A 90 -13.37 -4.21 -15.94
CA ARG A 90 -13.34 -2.75 -15.84
C ARG A 90 -11.94 -2.22 -15.47
N LEU A 91 -11.22 -2.90 -14.59
CA LEU A 91 -9.84 -2.53 -14.25
C LEU A 91 -8.92 -2.58 -15.48
N ARG A 92 -9.04 -3.63 -16.31
CA ARG A 92 -8.27 -3.74 -17.56
C ARG A 92 -8.62 -2.66 -18.59
N GLU A 93 -9.89 -2.30 -18.72
CA GLU A 93 -10.31 -1.18 -19.58
C GLU A 93 -9.67 0.15 -19.15
N LEU A 94 -9.44 0.33 -17.86
CA LEU A 94 -8.77 1.49 -17.28
C LEU A 94 -7.24 1.40 -17.37
N GLY A 95 -6.69 0.32 -17.95
CA GLY A 95 -5.24 0.08 -18.03
C GLY A 95 -4.61 -0.37 -16.71
N LEU A 96 -5.41 -0.82 -15.74
CA LEU A 96 -4.95 -1.29 -14.43
C LEU A 96 -5.03 -2.82 -14.40
N GLU A 97 -3.91 -3.51 -14.64
CA GLU A 97 -3.92 -4.97 -14.61
C GLU A 97 -4.28 -5.47 -13.19
N PRO A 98 -5.28 -6.35 -13.02
CA PRO A 98 -5.69 -6.85 -11.72
C PRO A 98 -4.81 -8.02 -11.24
N TYR A 99 -4.21 -7.85 -10.06
CA TYR A 99 -3.48 -8.90 -9.36
C TYR A 99 -4.12 -9.19 -7.99
N ASP A 100 -4.11 -10.47 -7.60
CA ASP A 100 -4.56 -10.89 -6.26
C ASP A 100 -3.45 -10.77 -5.19
N CYS A 101 -2.34 -10.12 -5.56
CA CYS A 101 -1.23 -9.72 -4.70
C CYS A 101 -0.71 -8.35 -5.18
N LEU A 102 0.62 -8.10 -5.15
CA LEU A 102 1.23 -6.93 -5.80
C LEU A 102 1.56 -7.23 -7.27
N SER A 103 2.05 -6.22 -8.00
CA SER A 103 2.55 -6.44 -9.36
C SER A 103 3.74 -7.42 -9.38
N PRO A 104 3.99 -8.14 -10.48
CA PRO A 104 5.08 -9.09 -10.58
C PRO A 104 6.44 -8.51 -10.17
N ALA A 105 6.76 -7.29 -10.62
CA ALA A 105 8.02 -6.63 -10.27
C ALA A 105 8.17 -6.38 -8.76
N LEU A 106 7.09 -5.98 -8.07
CA LEU A 106 7.11 -5.78 -6.62
C LEU A 106 7.17 -7.12 -5.87
N MET A 107 6.50 -8.15 -6.38
CA MET A 107 6.58 -9.50 -5.81
C MET A 107 8.00 -10.06 -5.93
N ASP A 108 8.66 -9.89 -7.07
CA ASP A 108 10.05 -10.30 -7.30
C ASP A 108 11.02 -9.53 -6.40
N TYR A 109 10.78 -8.23 -6.19
CA TYR A 109 11.55 -7.42 -5.25
C TYR A 109 11.46 -7.96 -3.82
N VAL A 110 10.24 -8.25 -3.33
CA VAL A 110 10.02 -8.83 -2.00
C VAL A 110 10.68 -10.20 -1.89
N ALA A 111 10.51 -11.06 -2.89
CA ALA A 111 11.08 -12.41 -2.90
C ALA A 111 12.62 -12.38 -2.90
N SER A 112 13.22 -11.48 -3.69
CA SER A 112 14.67 -11.28 -3.75
C SER A 112 15.23 -10.82 -2.40
N TRP A 113 14.55 -9.89 -1.74
CA TRP A 113 14.92 -9.45 -0.39
C TRP A 113 14.88 -10.61 0.62
N VAL A 114 13.82 -11.42 0.60
CA VAL A 114 13.70 -12.61 1.47
C VAL A 114 14.81 -13.62 1.17
N ALA A 115 15.11 -13.88 -0.10
CA ALA A 115 16.14 -14.84 -0.50
C ALA A 115 17.55 -14.39 -0.09
N LYS A 116 17.85 -13.09 -0.20
CA LYS A 116 19.12 -12.53 0.31
C LYS A 116 19.22 -12.64 1.83
N LYS A 117 18.14 -12.32 2.54
CA LYS A 117 18.09 -12.39 4.00
C LYS A 117 18.24 -13.82 4.53
N SER A 118 17.67 -14.81 3.85
CA SER A 118 17.77 -16.22 4.24
C SER A 118 19.08 -16.89 3.82
N GLY A 119 19.89 -16.23 2.98
CA GLY A 119 21.11 -16.78 2.40
C GLY A 119 20.86 -17.71 1.20
N ALA A 120 19.63 -17.84 0.72
CA ALA A 120 19.30 -18.61 -0.48
C ALA A 120 19.80 -17.93 -1.78
N LEU A 121 19.97 -16.61 -1.74
CA LEU A 121 20.57 -15.80 -2.79
C LEU A 121 21.75 -15.01 -2.19
N ALA A 122 22.87 -14.95 -2.89
CA ALA A 122 24.00 -14.12 -2.47
C ALA A 122 23.58 -12.63 -2.39
N ALA A 123 24.05 -11.94 -1.35
CA ALA A 123 23.73 -10.55 -1.08
C ALA A 123 24.29 -9.60 -2.16
#